data_AF-A0A0J7ITF4-F1
#
_entry.id   AF-A0A0J7ITF4-F1
#
_cell.length_a   1.000
_cell.length_b   1.000
_cell.length_c   1.000
_cell.angle_alpha   90.00
_cell.angle_beta   90.00
_cell.angle_gamma   90.00
#
_symmetry.space_group_name_H-M   'P 1'
#
loop_
_entity.id
_entity.type
_entity.pdbx_description
1 polymer ?
#
loop_
_entity_poly.entity_id
_entity_poly.type
_entity_poly.pdbx_seq_one_letter_code
_entity_poly.pdbx_strand_id
1 'polypeptide(L)'
;MVNITEVSMIGSTYTHESLPEKITSQETSYDSQGNSLSLISEKTFNQDNNNVMKEKKTTVDGIVAETEYLYAAEKGNTKLIGKGMHSVPLEVIRTQNGIETGRIETKYDHSENYFPSSVKTIGISGVVISELKNDIYDAMGNVLQTTSKEGSPTAFIYGYSGTLLIAKIEGATYEQVMSAFGLSDSADSYKSLDIHIKSNQDIDDASEELLRQKQDEFRLKSAFKDYMVTTYTYDPLIGIKSVTSPSGSKEYYYYDAANRLIRVEDINHNIIRENRYNPHYDFIY
;
A
#
# COMPACT_ATOMS: atom_id res chain seq x y z
N MET A 1 8.51 71.33 -11.30
CA MET A 1 8.88 70.47 -10.15
C MET A 1 7.60 70.00 -9.50
N VAL A 2 7.23 68.75 -9.71
CA VAL A 2 6.14 68.09 -8.99
C VAL A 2 6.74 66.80 -8.44
N ASN A 3 6.83 66.73 -7.11
CA ASN A 3 7.30 65.56 -6.38
C ASN A 3 6.25 64.46 -6.49
N ILE A 4 6.66 63.27 -6.93
CA ILE A 4 5.89 62.04 -6.76
C ILE A 4 6.58 61.28 -5.63
N THR A 5 5.88 61.14 -4.52
CA THR A 5 6.31 60.36 -3.36
C THR A 5 5.96 58.90 -3.63
N GLU A 6 6.97 58.04 -3.84
CA GLU A 6 6.76 56.59 -3.81
C GLU A 6 6.57 56.15 -2.36
N VAL A 7 5.40 55.58 -2.06
CA VAL A 7 5.19 54.79 -0.86
C VAL A 7 5.34 53.33 -1.26
N SER A 8 6.48 52.74 -0.90
CA SER A 8 6.71 51.30 -0.99
C SER A 8 5.82 50.60 0.04
N MET A 9 4.79 49.90 -0.43
CA MET A 9 4.17 48.82 0.34
C MET A 9 4.70 47.50 -0.21
N ILE A 10 5.67 46.93 0.51
CA ILE A 10 6.13 45.56 0.32
C ILE A 10 5.02 44.65 0.85
N GLY A 11 3.97 44.46 0.04
CA GLY A 11 3.06 43.35 0.21
C GLY A 11 3.71 42.13 -0.45
N SER A 12 4.18 41.19 0.36
CA SER A 12 4.53 39.85 -0.11
C SER A 12 3.27 39.17 -0.64
N THR A 13 2.93 39.42 -1.90
CA THR A 13 1.93 38.63 -2.62
C THR A 13 2.52 37.27 -2.88
N TYR A 14 2.33 36.34 -1.94
CA TYR A 14 2.39 34.93 -2.26
C TYR A 14 1.24 34.65 -3.24
N THR A 15 1.54 34.63 -4.53
CA THR A 15 0.62 34.04 -5.50
C THR A 15 0.52 32.56 -5.14
N HIS A 16 -0.60 32.14 -4.55
CA HIS A 16 -0.95 30.72 -4.55
C HIS A 16 -0.97 30.29 -6.01
N GLU A 17 -0.01 29.46 -6.42
CA GLU A 17 -0.10 28.75 -7.69
C GLU A 17 -1.32 27.83 -7.60
N SER A 18 -2.43 28.31 -8.14
CA SER A 18 -3.64 27.53 -8.35
C SER A 18 -3.52 26.86 -9.71
N LEU A 19 -3.79 25.56 -9.75
CA LEU A 19 -4.00 24.88 -11.02
C LEU A 19 -5.26 25.46 -11.67
N PRO A 20 -5.30 25.60 -13.00
CA PRO A 20 -6.54 25.99 -13.67
C PRO A 20 -7.65 25.01 -13.28
N GLU A 21 -8.87 25.52 -13.12
CA GLU A 21 -10.06 24.73 -12.77
C GLU A 21 -10.18 23.47 -13.62
N LYS A 22 -9.81 23.57 -14.91
CA LYS A 22 -9.84 22.47 -15.85
C LYS A 22 -8.62 22.47 -16.78
N ILE A 23 -8.05 21.29 -16.99
CA ILE A 23 -7.06 21.02 -18.05
C ILE A 23 -7.69 20.07 -19.04
N THR A 24 -7.52 20.34 -20.34
CA THR A 24 -7.93 19.45 -21.43
C THR A 24 -6.72 19.15 -22.31
N SER A 25 -6.50 17.88 -22.62
CA SER A 25 -5.48 17.42 -23.56
C SER A 25 -6.08 16.50 -24.61
N GLN A 26 -5.48 16.49 -25.80
CA GLN A 26 -5.82 15.57 -26.88
C GLN A 26 -4.56 14.82 -27.29
N GLU A 27 -4.61 13.49 -27.20
CA GLU A 27 -3.60 12.60 -27.75
C GLU A 27 -4.10 12.06 -29.08
N THR A 28 -3.25 12.00 -30.09
CA THR A 28 -3.57 11.39 -31.38
C THR A 28 -2.46 10.43 -31.78
N SER A 29 -2.78 9.14 -31.88
CA SER A 29 -1.87 8.09 -32.32
C SER A 29 -2.16 7.73 -33.77
N TYR A 30 -1.11 7.38 -34.52
CA TYR A 30 -1.23 6.98 -35.93
C TYR A 30 -0.72 5.55 -36.11
N ASP A 31 -1.39 4.77 -36.96
CA ASP A 31 -0.90 3.47 -37.41
C ASP A 31 0.06 3.61 -38.60
N SER A 32 0.64 2.49 -39.05
CA SER A 32 1.55 2.45 -40.21
C SER A 32 0.88 2.77 -41.55
N GLN A 33 -0.46 2.83 -41.59
CA GLN A 33 -1.27 3.16 -42.77
C GLN A 33 -1.74 4.63 -42.75
N GLY A 34 -1.44 5.38 -41.68
CA GLY A 34 -1.84 6.77 -41.50
C GLY A 34 -3.23 6.96 -40.90
N ASN A 35 -3.91 5.89 -40.46
CA ASN A 35 -5.15 6.02 -39.71
C ASN A 35 -4.84 6.57 -38.31
N SER A 36 -5.72 7.42 -37.79
CA SER A 36 -5.53 8.05 -36.49
C SER A 36 -6.59 7.64 -35.47
N LEU A 37 -6.18 7.56 -34.21
CA LEU A 37 -7.05 7.41 -33.05
C LEU A 37 -6.81 8.60 -32.13
N SER A 38 -7.87 9.33 -31.79
CA SER A 38 -7.81 10.43 -30.83
C SER A 38 -8.41 10.05 -29.48
N LEU A 39 -7.75 10.49 -28.41
CA LEU A 39 -8.21 10.41 -27.04
C LEU A 39 -8.23 11.81 -26.44
N ILE A 40 -9.40 12.26 -25.99
CA ILE A 40 -9.53 13.52 -25.25
C ILE A 40 -9.50 13.21 -23.77
N SER A 41 -8.60 13.84 -23.01
CA SER A 41 -8.53 13.74 -21.56
C SER A 41 -8.82 15.09 -20.92
N GLU A 42 -9.67 15.11 -19.91
CA GLU A 42 -10.04 16.30 -19.14
C GLU A 42 -9.75 16.02 -17.65
N LYS A 43 -9.17 16.98 -16.94
CA LYS A 43 -9.00 16.96 -15.48
C LYS A 43 -9.59 18.21 -14.87
N THR A 44 -10.34 18.07 -13.79
CA THR A 44 -10.87 19.18 -12.99
C THR A 44 -10.20 19.20 -11.63
N PHE A 45 -9.85 20.40 -11.15
CA PHE A 45 -9.09 20.60 -9.92
C PHE A 45 -9.87 21.45 -8.92
N ASN A 46 -9.81 21.06 -7.64
CA ASN A 46 -10.27 21.89 -6.55
C ASN A 46 -9.38 23.15 -6.47
N GLN A 47 -10.00 24.33 -6.45
CA GLN A 47 -9.29 25.61 -6.52
C GLN A 47 -8.65 26.04 -5.20
N ASP A 48 -9.04 25.42 -4.09
CA ASP A 48 -8.49 25.73 -2.76
C ASP A 48 -7.25 24.90 -2.45
N ASN A 49 -7.18 23.65 -2.93
CA ASN A 49 -6.13 22.70 -2.56
C ASN A 49 -5.48 21.95 -3.73
N ASN A 50 -5.83 22.29 -4.97
CA ASN A 50 -5.29 21.71 -6.21
C ASN A 50 -5.49 20.18 -6.36
N ASN A 51 -6.34 19.55 -5.53
CA ASN A 51 -6.66 18.14 -5.69
C ASN A 51 -7.41 17.89 -6.99
N VAL A 52 -7.12 16.76 -7.65
CA VAL A 52 -7.89 16.32 -8.83
C VAL A 52 -9.25 15.83 -8.38
N MET A 53 -10.32 16.52 -8.77
CA MET A 53 -11.70 16.17 -8.42
C MET A 53 -12.33 15.21 -9.42
N LYS A 54 -11.98 15.36 -10.70
CA LYS A 54 -12.56 14.57 -11.77
C LYS A 54 -11.58 14.37 -12.91
N GLU A 55 -11.54 13.17 -13.44
CA GLU A 55 -10.88 12.83 -14.70
C GLU A 55 -11.92 12.30 -15.67
N LYS A 56 -11.87 12.73 -16.93
CA LYS A 56 -12.75 12.25 -18.00
C LYS A 56 -11.92 11.92 -19.24
N LYS A 57 -12.19 10.78 -19.84
CA LYS A 57 -11.58 10.31 -21.09
C LYS A 57 -12.68 10.05 -22.10
N THR A 58 -12.55 10.61 -23.30
CA THR A 58 -13.45 10.38 -24.43
C THR A 58 -12.67 9.76 -25.57
N THR A 59 -13.03 8.53 -25.96
CA THR A 59 -12.41 7.83 -27.09
C THR A 59 -13.05 8.27 -28.42
N VAL A 60 -12.40 7.92 -29.54
CA VAL A 60 -12.91 8.20 -30.90
C VAL A 60 -14.32 7.63 -31.15
N ASP A 61 -14.64 6.49 -30.51
CA ASP A 61 -15.95 5.84 -30.62
C ASP A 61 -17.03 6.48 -29.74
N GLY A 62 -16.71 7.60 -29.08
CA GLY A 62 -17.63 8.32 -28.20
C GLY A 62 -17.81 7.68 -26.81
N ILE A 63 -17.01 6.65 -26.46
CA ILE A 63 -17.04 6.09 -25.11
C ILE A 63 -16.45 7.11 -24.15
N VAL A 64 -17.23 7.42 -23.12
CA VAL A 64 -16.85 8.34 -22.05
C VAL A 64 -16.56 7.52 -20.79
N ALA A 65 -15.33 7.58 -20.29
CA ALA A 65 -14.95 7.03 -19.00
C ALA A 65 -14.63 8.17 -18.04
N GLU A 66 -15.22 8.18 -16.85
CA GLU A 66 -14.99 9.21 -15.84
C GLU A 66 -14.52 8.59 -14.53
N THR A 67 -13.66 9.30 -13.81
CA THR A 67 -13.28 9.00 -12.42
C THR A 67 -13.48 10.25 -11.59
N GLU A 68 -14.27 10.14 -10.51
CA GLU A 68 -14.52 11.20 -9.54
C GLU A 68 -13.83 10.86 -8.22
N TYR A 69 -13.23 11.87 -7.59
CA TYR A 69 -12.49 11.75 -6.34
C TYR A 69 -13.14 12.65 -5.29
N LEU A 70 -13.57 12.06 -4.18
CA LEU A 70 -14.14 12.80 -3.05
C LEU A 70 -13.16 12.72 -1.88
N TYR A 71 -12.66 13.86 -1.44
CA TYR A 71 -11.68 13.95 -0.35
C TYR A 71 -12.37 14.24 0.98
N ALA A 72 -11.56 14.46 2.02
CA ALA A 72 -12.08 14.77 3.35
C ALA A 72 -13.03 15.98 3.36
N ALA A 73 -12.76 17.01 2.53
CA ALA A 73 -13.62 18.20 2.42
C ALA A 73 -15.00 17.84 1.85
N GLU A 74 -15.05 17.16 0.71
CA GLU A 74 -16.30 16.79 0.04
C GLU A 74 -17.12 15.76 0.82
N LYS A 75 -16.45 14.91 1.60
CA LYS A 75 -17.09 13.95 2.50
C LYS A 75 -17.43 14.53 3.88
N GLY A 76 -17.08 15.78 4.16
CA GLY A 76 -17.32 16.42 5.46
C GLY A 76 -16.58 15.74 6.63
N ASN A 77 -15.43 15.10 6.36
CA ASN A 77 -14.65 14.42 7.38
C ASN A 77 -13.81 15.41 8.20
N THR A 78 -14.44 16.04 9.19
CA THR A 78 -13.83 17.07 10.05
C THR A 78 -12.61 16.58 10.81
N LYS A 79 -12.54 15.30 11.15
CA LYS A 79 -11.39 14.68 11.81
C LYS A 79 -10.13 14.76 10.94
N LEU A 80 -10.24 14.42 9.65
CA LEU A 80 -9.12 14.47 8.72
C LEU A 80 -8.81 15.92 8.30
N ILE A 81 -9.85 16.73 8.05
CA ILE A 81 -9.70 18.17 7.75
C ILE A 81 -8.94 18.87 8.88
N GLY A 82 -9.32 18.64 10.14
CA GLY A 82 -8.68 19.25 11.30
C GLY A 82 -7.21 18.84 11.52
N LYS A 83 -6.74 17.78 10.83
CA LYS A 83 -5.33 17.35 10.81
C LYS A 83 -4.59 17.69 9.53
N GLY A 84 -5.20 18.47 8.63
CA GLY A 84 -4.56 18.84 7.37
C GLY A 84 -4.50 17.71 6.34
N MET A 85 -5.25 16.61 6.55
CA MET A 85 -5.25 15.46 5.65
C MET A 85 -6.24 15.68 4.50
N HIS A 86 -5.84 16.51 3.52
CA HIS A 86 -6.70 16.93 2.42
C HIS A 86 -6.50 16.14 1.12
N SER A 87 -5.33 15.54 0.90
CA SER A 87 -4.94 15.00 -0.42
C SER A 87 -5.19 13.50 -0.60
N VAL A 88 -5.83 12.85 0.37
CA VAL A 88 -6.19 11.42 0.27
C VAL A 88 -7.69 11.30 -0.07
N PRO A 89 -8.06 10.71 -1.22
CA PRO A 89 -9.46 10.50 -1.55
C PRO A 89 -10.07 9.45 -0.62
N LEU A 90 -11.25 9.75 -0.11
CA LEU A 90 -12.04 8.85 0.73
C LEU A 90 -13.04 8.04 -0.10
N GLU A 91 -13.40 8.52 -1.27
CA GLU A 91 -14.22 7.80 -2.23
C GLU A 91 -13.73 8.08 -3.64
N VAL A 92 -13.60 7.02 -4.45
CA VAL A 92 -13.21 7.09 -5.86
C VAL A 92 -14.28 6.36 -6.66
N ILE A 93 -15.02 7.09 -7.50
CA ILE A 93 -16.14 6.57 -8.29
C ILE A 93 -15.72 6.50 -9.75
N ARG A 94 -15.95 5.37 -10.41
CA ARG A 94 -15.68 5.18 -11.84
C ARG A 94 -16.98 4.96 -12.58
N THR A 95 -17.15 5.68 -13.68
CA THR A 95 -18.29 5.51 -14.57
C THR A 95 -17.86 5.29 -16.00
N GLN A 96 -18.68 4.59 -16.77
CA GLN A 96 -18.55 4.47 -18.22
C GLN A 96 -19.91 4.75 -18.85
N ASN A 97 -19.97 5.73 -19.76
CA ASN A 97 -21.19 6.20 -20.39
C ASN A 97 -22.29 6.54 -19.37
N GLY A 98 -21.91 7.16 -18.24
CA GLY A 98 -22.80 7.54 -17.15
C GLY A 98 -23.21 6.40 -16.20
N ILE A 99 -22.78 5.16 -16.45
CA ILE A 99 -23.07 4.01 -15.58
C ILE A 99 -21.90 3.81 -14.63
N GLU A 100 -22.14 3.74 -13.32
CA GLU A 100 -21.10 3.39 -12.34
C GLU A 100 -20.60 1.96 -12.57
N THR A 101 -19.32 1.86 -12.89
CA THR A 101 -18.61 0.59 -13.12
C THR A 101 -17.84 0.13 -11.89
N GLY A 102 -17.56 1.04 -10.96
CA GLY A 102 -17.08 0.68 -9.64
C GLY A 102 -16.81 1.88 -8.75
N ARG A 103 -16.60 1.59 -7.47
CA ARG A 103 -16.33 2.56 -6.43
C ARG A 103 -15.40 1.97 -5.38
N ILE A 104 -14.47 2.79 -4.88
CA ILE A 104 -13.62 2.46 -3.74
C ILE A 104 -13.97 3.43 -2.62
N GLU A 105 -14.25 2.91 -1.43
CA GLU A 105 -14.46 3.70 -0.20
C GLU A 105 -13.36 3.39 0.81
N THR A 106 -12.75 4.44 1.37
CA THR A 106 -11.76 4.34 2.45
C THR A 106 -12.28 5.08 3.69
N LYS A 107 -12.43 4.38 4.81
CA LYS A 107 -12.94 4.95 6.07
C LYS A 107 -11.83 5.16 7.09
N TYR A 108 -12.01 6.12 8.00
CA TYR A 108 -11.04 6.51 9.01
C TYR A 108 -11.69 6.60 10.40
N ASP A 109 -12.37 5.54 10.81
CA ASP A 109 -13.33 5.54 11.91
C ASP A 109 -12.71 5.31 13.30
N HIS A 110 -11.44 4.87 13.40
CA HIS A 110 -10.76 4.71 14.68
C HIS A 110 -10.58 6.03 15.42
N SER A 111 -11.09 6.18 16.64
CA SER A 111 -10.93 7.44 17.39
C SER A 111 -9.47 7.78 17.71
N GLU A 112 -8.65 6.76 17.98
CA GLU A 112 -7.31 6.92 18.55
C GLU A 112 -6.21 7.24 17.51
N ASN A 113 -6.50 7.09 16.22
CA ASN A 113 -5.51 7.30 15.16
C ASN A 113 -6.12 7.82 13.86
N TYR A 114 -5.26 8.13 12.89
CA TYR A 114 -5.63 8.65 11.57
C TYR A 114 -5.34 7.66 10.45
N PHE A 115 -5.21 6.38 10.77
CA PHE A 115 -4.99 5.33 9.79
C PHE A 115 -6.33 4.84 9.21
N PRO A 116 -6.34 4.30 7.99
CA PRO A 116 -7.55 3.76 7.38
C PRO A 116 -8.14 2.61 8.21
N SER A 117 -9.38 2.74 8.66
CA SER A 117 -10.12 1.68 9.35
C SER A 117 -10.65 0.61 8.41
N SER A 118 -10.98 0.94 7.16
CA SER A 118 -11.40 -0.04 6.16
C SER A 118 -11.25 0.49 4.74
N VAL A 119 -11.11 -0.44 3.81
CA VAL A 119 -11.18 -0.19 2.36
C VAL A 119 -12.21 -1.15 1.76
N LYS A 120 -13.14 -0.62 0.99
CA LYS A 120 -14.25 -1.36 0.39
C LYS A 120 -14.29 -1.10 -1.11
N THR A 121 -14.35 -2.17 -1.91
CA THR A 121 -14.57 -2.08 -3.35
C THR A 121 -15.98 -2.51 -3.69
N ILE A 122 -16.68 -1.65 -4.43
CA ILE A 122 -18.06 -1.81 -4.86
C ILE A 122 -18.04 -1.85 -6.39
N GLY A 123 -18.72 -2.82 -6.98
CA GLY A 123 -18.86 -2.99 -8.41
C GLY A 123 -20.13 -2.39 -8.98
N ILE A 124 -20.45 -2.80 -10.20
CA ILE A 124 -21.70 -2.46 -10.89
C ILE A 124 -22.90 -2.81 -9.99
N SER A 125 -23.93 -1.96 -10.03
CA SER A 125 -25.17 -2.14 -9.26
C SER A 125 -24.99 -2.15 -7.74
N GLY A 126 -23.90 -1.58 -7.22
CA GLY A 126 -23.68 -1.46 -5.77
C GLY A 126 -23.25 -2.75 -5.08
N VAL A 127 -22.88 -3.79 -5.84
CA VAL A 127 -22.42 -5.06 -5.28
C VAL A 127 -21.06 -4.87 -4.60
N VAL A 128 -20.96 -5.20 -3.33
CA VAL A 128 -19.68 -5.18 -2.61
C VAL A 128 -18.81 -6.34 -3.10
N ILE A 129 -17.73 -6.04 -3.82
CA ILE A 129 -16.78 -7.02 -4.35
C ILE A 129 -15.81 -7.45 -3.24
N SER A 130 -15.27 -6.49 -2.49
CA SER A 130 -14.33 -6.75 -1.41
C SER A 130 -14.46 -5.71 -0.30
N GLU A 131 -14.09 -6.12 0.90
CA GLU A 131 -13.95 -5.28 2.08
C GLU A 131 -12.79 -5.82 2.90
N LEU A 132 -11.95 -4.92 3.39
CA LEU A 132 -10.89 -5.22 4.34
C LEU A 132 -10.98 -4.19 5.45
N LYS A 133 -11.21 -4.66 6.67
CA LYS A 133 -11.12 -3.85 7.88
C LYS A 133 -9.73 -4.00 8.46
N ASN A 134 -9.11 -2.88 8.85
CA ASN A 134 -7.89 -2.89 9.61
C ASN A 134 -8.30 -2.70 11.06
N ASP A 135 -8.32 -3.75 11.87
CA ASP A 135 -8.95 -3.69 13.20
C ASP A 135 -8.00 -3.14 14.26
N ILE A 136 -6.72 -3.46 14.15
CA ILE A 136 -5.70 -3.14 15.16
C ILE A 136 -4.46 -2.61 14.47
N TYR A 137 -3.90 -1.54 15.05
CA TYR A 137 -2.63 -0.94 14.66
C TYR A 137 -1.66 -0.93 15.84
N ASP A 138 -0.37 -1.02 15.55
CA ASP A 138 0.66 -0.61 16.52
C ASP A 138 0.90 0.91 16.48
N ALA A 139 1.73 1.41 17.39
CA ALA A 139 2.06 2.82 17.48
C ALA A 139 2.81 3.38 16.26
N MET A 140 3.41 2.51 15.43
CA MET A 140 4.10 2.89 14.19
C MET A 140 3.16 2.95 12.98
N GLY A 141 1.89 2.54 13.16
CA GLY A 141 0.91 2.46 12.08
C GLY A 141 0.96 1.17 11.28
N ASN A 142 1.64 0.14 11.78
CA ASN A 142 1.56 -1.19 11.20
C ASN A 142 0.21 -1.83 11.55
N VAL A 143 -0.42 -2.50 10.58
CA VAL A 143 -1.67 -3.23 10.81
C VAL A 143 -1.36 -4.55 11.49
N LEU A 144 -1.79 -4.75 12.73
CA LEU A 144 -1.60 -6.00 13.48
C LEU A 144 -2.73 -7.01 13.23
N GLN A 145 -3.91 -6.53 12.85
CA GLN A 145 -5.04 -7.39 12.50
C GLN A 145 -5.87 -6.77 11.38
N THR A 146 -6.28 -7.61 10.43
CA THR A 146 -7.37 -7.29 9.51
C THR A 146 -8.52 -8.29 9.62
N THR A 147 -9.68 -7.89 9.16
CA THR A 147 -10.84 -8.76 8.95
C THR A 147 -11.35 -8.61 7.52
N SER A 148 -11.47 -9.73 6.80
CA SER A 148 -11.99 -9.74 5.44
C SER A 148 -13.50 -9.50 5.40
N LYS A 149 -14.04 -9.24 4.21
CA LYS A 149 -15.49 -9.14 3.95
C LYS A 149 -16.30 -10.32 4.53
N GLU A 150 -15.72 -11.52 4.46
CA GLU A 150 -16.36 -12.76 4.94
C GLU A 150 -16.21 -12.97 6.45
N GLY A 151 -15.59 -12.02 7.16
CA GLY A 151 -15.39 -12.07 8.61
C GLY A 151 -14.15 -12.85 9.06
N SER A 152 -13.31 -13.32 8.12
CA SER A 152 -12.09 -14.05 8.48
C SER A 152 -10.99 -13.09 8.93
N PRO A 153 -10.45 -13.25 10.15
CA PRO A 153 -9.36 -12.42 10.64
C PRO A 153 -8.01 -12.85 10.06
N THR A 154 -7.06 -11.92 10.02
CA THR A 154 -5.64 -12.19 9.75
C THR A 154 -4.79 -11.35 10.69
N ALA A 155 -3.89 -12.00 11.42
CA ALA A 155 -2.94 -11.34 12.29
C ALA A 155 -1.56 -11.19 11.64
N PHE A 156 -0.84 -10.13 12.00
CA PHE A 156 0.46 -9.77 11.44
C PHE A 156 1.46 -9.49 12.56
N ILE A 157 2.66 -10.06 12.46
CA ILE A 157 3.76 -9.82 13.40
C ILE A 157 4.91 -9.16 12.66
N TYR A 158 5.41 -8.06 13.21
CA TYR A 158 6.51 -7.28 12.64
C TYR A 158 7.82 -7.52 13.38
N GLY A 159 8.92 -7.43 12.65
CA GLY A 159 10.30 -7.61 13.11
C GLY A 159 11.22 -6.54 12.54
N TYR A 160 12.52 -6.72 12.69
CA TYR A 160 13.54 -5.77 12.22
C TYR A 160 13.23 -4.34 12.70
N SER A 161 13.10 -4.18 14.01
CA SER A 161 12.66 -2.96 14.71
C SER A 161 11.24 -2.50 14.34
N GLY A 162 10.36 -3.45 14.01
CA GLY A 162 8.95 -3.18 13.69
C GLY A 162 8.74 -2.62 12.28
N THR A 163 9.69 -2.81 11.37
CA THR A 163 9.65 -2.23 10.01
C THR A 163 9.27 -3.23 8.93
N LEU A 164 9.43 -4.53 9.18
CA LEU A 164 9.21 -5.60 8.19
C LEU A 164 8.29 -6.68 8.75
N LEU A 165 7.39 -7.21 7.92
CA LEU A 165 6.47 -8.28 8.29
C LEU A 165 7.22 -9.61 8.39
N ILE A 166 7.23 -10.25 9.56
CA ILE A 166 7.94 -11.53 9.77
C ILE A 166 7.00 -12.73 9.91
N ALA A 167 5.72 -12.51 10.21
CA ALA A 167 4.70 -13.57 10.20
C ALA A 167 3.31 -13.04 9.83
N LYS A 168 2.60 -13.79 8.98
CA LYS A 168 1.19 -13.61 8.62
C LYS A 168 0.41 -14.85 9.05
N ILE A 169 -0.65 -14.67 9.84
CA ILE A 169 -1.48 -15.75 10.38
C ILE A 169 -2.92 -15.56 9.91
N GLU A 170 -3.32 -16.27 8.86
CA GLU A 170 -4.69 -16.20 8.33
C GLU A 170 -5.60 -17.16 9.11
N GLY A 171 -6.78 -16.65 9.51
CA GLY A 171 -7.78 -17.38 10.30
C GLY A 171 -7.70 -17.13 11.81
N ALA A 172 -6.69 -16.40 12.30
CA ALA A 172 -6.55 -16.08 13.73
C ALA A 172 -6.64 -14.57 13.98
N THR A 173 -7.24 -14.20 15.11
CA THR A 173 -7.15 -12.84 15.65
C THR A 173 -5.79 -12.60 16.30
N TYR A 174 -5.38 -11.34 16.41
CA TYR A 174 -4.14 -10.97 17.11
C TYR A 174 -4.17 -11.41 18.58
N GLU A 175 -5.32 -11.28 19.25
CA GLU A 175 -5.55 -11.78 20.62
C GLU A 175 -5.29 -13.29 20.72
N GLN A 176 -5.80 -14.10 19.78
CA GLN A 176 -5.57 -15.55 19.76
C GLN A 176 -4.09 -15.88 19.57
N VAL A 177 -3.39 -15.13 18.72
CA VAL A 177 -1.94 -15.30 18.51
C VAL A 177 -1.17 -14.97 19.78
N MET A 178 -1.45 -13.84 20.44
CA MET A 178 -0.78 -13.45 21.69
C MET A 178 -1.09 -14.41 22.84
N SER A 179 -2.36 -14.82 22.99
CA SER A 179 -2.80 -15.76 24.02
C SER A 179 -2.12 -17.13 23.91
N ALA A 180 -1.78 -17.57 22.69
CA ALA A 180 -1.03 -18.81 22.50
C ALA A 180 0.34 -18.78 23.19
N PHE A 181 0.92 -17.60 23.42
CA PHE A 181 2.18 -17.38 24.13
C PHE A 181 1.99 -16.86 25.56
N GLY A 182 0.76 -16.83 26.08
CA GLY A 182 0.47 -16.32 27.41
C GLY A 182 0.65 -14.80 27.53
N LEU A 183 0.55 -14.08 26.42
CA LEU A 183 0.67 -12.62 26.36
C LEU A 183 -0.72 -11.97 26.31
N SER A 184 -0.83 -10.72 26.75
CA SER A 184 -2.05 -9.93 26.57
C SER A 184 -2.25 -9.50 25.12
N ASP A 185 -3.43 -8.99 24.78
CA ASP A 185 -3.81 -8.48 23.46
C ASP A 185 -3.35 -7.03 23.18
N SER A 186 -2.48 -6.47 24.01
CA SER A 186 -1.89 -5.15 23.75
C SER A 186 -1.15 -5.12 22.41
N ALA A 187 -1.23 -4.00 21.71
CA ALA A 187 -0.59 -3.80 20.41
C ALA A 187 0.93 -4.03 20.44
N ASP A 188 1.58 -3.86 21.59
CA ASP A 188 3.02 -4.09 21.75
C ASP A 188 3.40 -5.51 22.19
N SER A 189 2.44 -6.36 22.54
CA SER A 189 2.70 -7.71 23.07
C SER A 189 3.56 -8.56 22.15
N TYR A 190 3.41 -8.42 20.82
CA TYR A 190 4.20 -9.20 19.86
C TYR A 190 5.72 -8.97 19.99
N LYS A 191 6.15 -7.84 20.55
CA LYS A 191 7.58 -7.53 20.75
C LYS A 191 8.27 -8.48 21.72
N SER A 192 7.50 -9.19 22.56
CA SER A 192 8.01 -10.22 23.47
C SER A 192 8.14 -11.61 22.81
N LEU A 193 7.70 -11.79 21.56
CA LEU A 193 7.85 -13.06 20.85
C LEU A 193 9.32 -13.30 20.45
N ASP A 194 9.76 -14.57 20.56
CA ASP A 194 11.09 -14.99 20.13
C ASP A 194 11.40 -14.60 18.66
N ILE A 195 10.41 -14.72 17.76
CA ILE A 195 10.58 -14.34 16.34
C ILE A 195 10.86 -12.85 16.16
N HIS A 196 10.25 -11.98 16.99
CA HIS A 196 10.52 -10.55 16.96
C HIS A 196 11.93 -10.27 17.47
N ILE A 197 12.26 -10.81 18.65
CA ILE A 197 13.57 -10.63 19.29
C ILE A 197 14.70 -11.11 18.37
N LYS A 198 14.55 -12.28 17.73
CA LYS A 198 15.54 -12.83 16.81
C LYS A 198 15.66 -12.05 15.51
N SER A 199 14.55 -11.52 14.97
CA SER A 199 14.63 -10.66 13.78
C SER A 199 15.41 -9.38 14.02
N ASN A 200 15.40 -8.85 15.25
CA ASN A 200 16.19 -7.66 15.60
C ASN A 200 17.69 -7.98 15.83
N GLN A 201 18.04 -9.27 15.93
CA GLN A 201 19.40 -9.77 16.11
C GLN A 201 20.00 -10.31 14.81
N ASP A 202 19.19 -10.38 13.75
CA ASP A 202 19.58 -10.88 12.44
C ASP A 202 20.46 -9.88 11.71
N ILE A 203 21.73 -10.25 11.52
CA ILE A 203 22.77 -9.43 10.90
C ILE A 203 23.59 -10.22 9.87
N ASP A 204 23.44 -11.54 9.83
CA ASP A 204 24.20 -12.47 9.01
C ASP A 204 23.47 -13.82 8.85
N ASP A 205 23.98 -14.70 7.98
CA ASP A 205 23.35 -16.00 7.70
C ASP A 205 23.19 -16.89 8.95
N ALA A 206 24.07 -16.76 9.93
CA ALA A 206 24.04 -17.56 11.15
C ALA A 206 22.92 -17.11 12.11
N SER A 207 22.78 -15.80 12.30
CA SER A 207 21.69 -15.20 13.09
C SER A 207 20.33 -15.35 12.40
N GLU A 208 20.30 -15.29 11.07
CA GLU A 208 19.10 -15.57 10.28
C GLU A 208 18.63 -17.03 10.44
N GLU A 209 19.56 -17.99 10.51
CA GLU A 209 19.22 -19.39 10.76
C GLU A 209 18.56 -19.58 12.13
N LEU A 210 19.03 -18.87 13.15
CA LEU A 210 18.38 -18.86 14.48
C LEU A 210 16.98 -18.24 14.42
N LEU A 211 16.77 -17.20 13.62
CA LEU A 211 15.44 -16.63 13.38
C LEU A 211 14.52 -17.66 12.70
N ARG A 212 14.99 -18.33 11.65
CA ARG A 212 14.21 -19.35 10.93
C ARG A 212 13.79 -20.50 11.86
N GLN A 213 14.68 -20.96 12.74
CA GLN A 213 14.35 -21.98 13.73
C GLN A 213 13.21 -21.53 14.65
N LYS A 214 13.25 -20.27 15.12
CA LYS A 214 12.16 -19.70 15.93
C LYS A 214 10.87 -19.49 15.15
N GLN A 215 10.95 -19.17 13.87
CA GLN A 215 9.79 -19.09 13.00
C GLN A 215 9.16 -20.46 12.75
N ASP A 216 9.96 -21.51 12.61
CA ASP A 216 9.49 -22.89 12.48
C ASP A 216 8.84 -23.37 13.80
N GLU A 217 9.42 -23.09 14.97
CA GLU A 217 8.80 -23.32 16.28
C GLU A 217 7.46 -22.58 16.44
N PHE A 218 7.42 -21.30 16.03
CA PHE A 218 6.21 -20.48 16.04
C PHE A 218 5.11 -21.08 15.16
N ARG A 219 5.44 -21.43 13.91
CA ARG A 219 4.52 -22.01 12.93
C ARG A 219 3.93 -23.34 13.37
N LEU A 220 4.74 -24.20 13.98
CA LEU A 220 4.35 -25.57 14.36
C LEU A 220 3.67 -25.65 15.73
N LYS A 221 3.42 -24.52 16.38
CA LYS A 221 2.73 -24.48 17.66
C LYS A 221 1.34 -25.08 17.54
N SER A 222 0.97 -25.95 18.48
CA SER A 222 -0.30 -26.70 18.46
C SER A 222 -1.55 -25.81 18.37
N ALA A 223 -1.48 -24.59 18.93
CA ALA A 223 -2.55 -23.58 18.87
C ALA A 223 -2.83 -23.07 17.44
N PHE A 224 -1.90 -23.27 16.49
CA PHE A 224 -2.00 -22.77 15.12
C PHE A 224 -2.29 -23.86 14.09
N LYS A 225 -2.62 -25.09 14.52
CA LYS A 225 -2.88 -26.23 13.63
C LYS A 225 -3.99 -25.98 12.59
N ASP A 226 -4.93 -25.08 12.90
CA ASP A 226 -6.09 -24.76 12.06
C ASP A 226 -5.91 -23.41 11.32
N TYR A 227 -4.73 -22.79 11.41
CA TYR A 227 -4.43 -21.48 10.81
C TYR A 227 -3.35 -21.60 9.74
N MET A 228 -3.40 -20.70 8.76
CA MET A 228 -2.39 -20.63 7.71
C MET A 228 -1.32 -19.63 8.14
N VAL A 229 -0.14 -20.14 8.50
CA VAL A 229 0.97 -19.31 8.98
C VAL A 229 2.07 -19.25 7.93
N THR A 230 2.35 -18.04 7.44
CA THR A 230 3.49 -17.75 6.54
C THR A 230 4.52 -16.91 7.29
N THR A 231 5.80 -17.22 7.15
CA THR A 231 6.89 -16.46 7.78
C THR A 231 7.92 -15.98 6.77
N TYR A 232 8.61 -14.90 7.12
CA TYR A 232 9.54 -14.19 6.24
C TYR A 232 10.83 -13.83 6.98
N THR A 233 11.96 -13.96 6.30
CA THR A 233 13.23 -13.34 6.71
C THR A 233 13.73 -12.40 5.63
N TYR A 234 14.63 -11.49 6.00
CA TYR A 234 15.06 -10.40 5.13
C TYR A 234 16.55 -10.12 5.32
N ASP A 235 17.18 -9.65 4.25
CA ASP A 235 18.33 -8.77 4.36
C ASP A 235 17.80 -7.32 4.23
N PRO A 236 17.79 -6.51 5.32
CA PRO A 236 17.29 -5.15 5.27
C PRO A 236 17.96 -4.32 4.16
N LEU A 237 17.18 -3.48 3.47
CA LEU A 237 17.59 -2.68 2.30
C LEU A 237 17.89 -3.47 1.02
N ILE A 238 17.88 -4.81 1.06
CA ILE A 238 18.04 -5.68 -0.11
C ILE A 238 16.70 -6.30 -0.48
N GLY A 239 16.10 -7.09 0.41
CA GLY A 239 14.85 -7.77 0.14
C GLY A 239 14.56 -8.96 1.04
N ILE A 240 13.52 -9.71 0.68
CA ILE A 240 13.17 -10.99 1.32
C ILE A 240 14.29 -11.98 1.05
N LYS A 241 14.70 -12.74 2.06
CA LYS A 241 15.73 -13.76 1.94
C LYS A 241 15.18 -15.17 2.06
N SER A 242 14.13 -15.37 2.85
CA SER A 242 13.35 -16.59 2.81
C SER A 242 11.88 -16.38 3.06
N VAL A 243 11.06 -17.26 2.48
CA VAL A 243 9.62 -17.37 2.75
C VAL A 243 9.33 -18.82 3.12
N THR A 244 8.59 -19.03 4.21
CA THR A 244 8.04 -20.35 4.53
C THR A 244 6.52 -20.31 4.49
N SER A 245 5.93 -21.08 3.58
CA SER A 245 4.49 -21.13 3.34
C SER A 245 3.72 -21.89 4.44
N PRO A 246 2.39 -21.83 4.46
CA PRO A 246 1.57 -22.61 5.41
C PRO A 246 1.81 -24.12 5.31
N SER A 247 2.12 -24.63 4.11
CA SER A 247 2.46 -26.05 3.91
C SER A 247 3.85 -26.44 4.42
N GLY A 248 4.67 -25.47 4.84
CA GLY A 248 6.07 -25.68 5.22
C GLY A 248 7.05 -25.72 4.05
N SER A 249 6.59 -25.44 2.83
CA SER A 249 7.46 -25.23 1.69
C SER A 249 8.28 -23.96 1.92
N LYS A 250 9.59 -24.04 1.69
CA LYS A 250 10.53 -22.94 1.91
C LYS A 250 11.13 -22.51 0.59
N GLU A 251 11.21 -21.21 0.38
CA GLU A 251 11.89 -20.57 -0.74
C GLU A 251 12.99 -19.67 -0.24
N TYR A 252 14.14 -19.67 -0.93
CA TYR A 252 15.29 -18.81 -0.65
C TYR A 252 15.56 -17.87 -1.81
N TYR A 253 15.85 -16.61 -1.51
CA TYR A 253 15.94 -15.53 -2.48
C TYR A 253 17.36 -14.96 -2.49
N TYR A 254 17.97 -14.91 -3.66
CA TYR A 254 19.37 -14.49 -3.84
C TYR A 254 19.45 -13.29 -4.77
N TYR A 255 20.28 -12.32 -4.37
CA TYR A 255 20.44 -11.05 -5.06
C TYR A 255 21.86 -10.88 -5.58
N ASP A 256 22.02 -10.09 -6.64
CA ASP A 256 23.34 -9.61 -7.06
C ASP A 256 23.81 -8.41 -6.25
N ALA A 257 25.03 -7.94 -6.51
CA ALA A 257 25.62 -6.78 -5.83
C ALA A 257 24.88 -5.44 -6.09
N ALA A 258 23.91 -5.42 -7.01
CA ALA A 258 23.05 -4.28 -7.27
C ALA A 258 21.65 -4.46 -6.63
N ASN A 259 21.51 -5.40 -5.70
CA ASN A 259 20.26 -5.75 -5.00
C ASN A 259 19.13 -6.19 -5.95
N ARG A 260 19.46 -6.79 -7.10
CA ARG A 260 18.47 -7.36 -8.03
C ARG A 260 18.33 -8.85 -7.81
N LEU A 261 17.09 -9.35 -7.77
CA LEU A 261 16.80 -10.76 -7.56
C LEU A 261 17.29 -11.60 -8.76
N ILE A 262 18.31 -12.42 -8.54
CA ILE A 262 18.90 -13.26 -9.59
C ILE A 262 18.46 -14.72 -9.51
N ARG A 263 18.06 -15.21 -8.34
CA ARG A 263 17.75 -16.63 -8.16
C ARG A 263 16.79 -16.87 -7.01
N VAL A 264 15.88 -17.83 -7.20
CA VAL A 264 15.01 -18.38 -6.16
C VAL A 264 15.21 -19.89 -6.11
N GLU A 265 15.42 -20.42 -4.91
CA GLU A 265 15.64 -21.85 -4.66
C GLU A 265 14.57 -22.44 -3.73
N ASP A 266 14.31 -23.74 -3.84
CA ASP A 266 13.49 -24.49 -2.89
C ASP A 266 14.29 -24.90 -1.64
N ILE A 267 13.63 -25.60 -0.70
CA ILE A 267 14.24 -26.11 0.53
C ILE A 267 15.42 -27.08 0.30
N ASN A 268 15.49 -27.72 -0.87
CA ASN A 268 16.56 -28.63 -1.25
C ASN A 268 17.64 -27.94 -2.10
N HIS A 269 17.60 -26.61 -2.22
CA HIS A 269 18.47 -25.80 -3.05
C HIS A 269 18.34 -26.07 -4.57
N ASN A 270 17.18 -26.56 -5.02
CA ASN A 270 16.88 -26.62 -6.44
C ASN A 270 16.44 -25.24 -6.93
N ILE A 271 16.96 -24.81 -8.08
CA ILE A 271 16.57 -23.54 -8.70
C ILE A 271 15.13 -23.64 -9.20
N ILE A 272 14.24 -22.83 -8.63
CA ILE A 272 12.86 -22.66 -9.10
C ILE A 272 12.80 -21.57 -10.17
N ARG A 273 13.61 -20.51 -10.01
CA ARG A 273 13.65 -19.35 -10.91
C ARG A 273 15.04 -18.74 -10.96
N GLU A 274 15.47 -18.33 -12.15
CA GLU A 274 16.71 -17.58 -12.38
C GLU A 274 16.41 -16.37 -13.28
N ASN A 275 16.98 -15.21 -12.96
CA ASN A 275 16.93 -14.00 -13.77
C ASN A 275 18.34 -13.60 -14.21
N ARG A 276 18.48 -13.21 -15.48
CA ARG A 276 19.73 -12.67 -16.02
C ARG A 276 19.54 -11.23 -16.44
N TYR A 277 20.35 -10.36 -15.86
CA TYR A 277 20.35 -8.93 -16.19
C TYR A 277 21.60 -8.61 -17.00
N ASN A 278 21.42 -8.10 -18.22
CA ASN A 278 22.54 -7.58 -18.99
C ASN A 278 22.97 -6.24 -18.37
N PRO A 279 24.26 -6.08 -18.00
CA PRO A 279 24.80 -4.74 -17.78
C PRO A 279 24.82 -4.04 -19.14
N HIS A 280 23.91 -3.09 -19.36
CA HIS A 280 24.04 -2.19 -20.50
C HIS A 280 25.31 -1.37 -20.29
N TYR A 281 26.37 -1.70 -21.03
CA TYR A 281 27.50 -0.83 -21.25
C TYR A 281 27.14 0.10 -22.41
N ASP A 282 26.62 1.29 -22.11
CA ASP A 282 26.64 2.38 -23.07
C ASP A 282 28.08 2.91 -23.15
N PHE A 283 28.91 2.26 -23.95
CA PHE A 283 30.10 2.91 -24.51
C PHE A 283 29.66 3.69 -25.75
N ILE A 284 29.36 4.97 -25.55
CA ILE A 284 29.34 5.93 -26.66
C ILE A 284 30.81 6.25 -26.96
N TYR A 285 31.29 5.85 -28.14
CA TYR A 285 32.50 6.38 -28.75
C TYR A 285 32.12 7.45 -29.77
#